data_AF-A0A9X3WDX0-F1
#
_entry.id   AF-A0A9X3WDX0-F1
#
_cell.length_a   1.000
_cell.length_b   1.000
_cell.length_c   1.000
_cell.angle_alpha   90.00
_cell.angle_beta   90.00
_cell.angle_gamma   90.00
#
_symmetry.space_group_name_H-M   'P 1'
#
loop_
_entity.id
_entity.type
_entity.pdbx_description
1 polymer ?
#
loop_
_entity_poly.entity_id
_entity_poly.type
_entity_poly.pdbx_seq_one_letter_code
_entity_poly.pdbx_strand_id
1 'polypeptide(L)'
;MLTNIVLERPNDYRVIDHDGLWKKIIQELFEEFILFFIPDLAEELDFSKRPEFLEQELFKEIIQEKKGKQIADQIVKVYSKTGEEKWLIIHIEIEGSPRENFSKRMFRYFYHIYDKFNVDVVAMAVLTNNSNVLTKGEYHYALHGTSLTYQYNLFKISDYSEDELLNSDNPFAMAILAAKYVHETKDDVEKRYQFKIKLMKILSQKRKYPHEYNRMYISVLIYFIDYLLQIPLELTKKLREQLIEIKEGKEMVYINRDSMPISWGEFERIVKAEGREEGKAEGKLEGKKEGKRIVAKKLLEDGMSFEFVAKYTEIPMEELKKLVNIPN
;
A
#
# COMPACT_ATOMS: atom_id res chain seq x y z
N MET A 1 3.24 -21.94 -23.41
CA MET A 1 2.45 -22.81 -22.50
C MET A 1 2.63 -22.31 -21.07
N LEU A 2 1.63 -22.59 -20.22
CA LEU A 2 1.39 -22.04 -18.88
C LEU A 2 0.73 -20.66 -18.92
N THR A 3 -0.15 -20.39 -17.95
CA THR A 3 -1.55 -19.90 -18.03
C THR A 3 -2.14 -19.68 -16.62
N ASN A 4 -1.32 -19.59 -15.57
CA ASN A 4 -1.75 -19.88 -14.20
C ASN A 4 -2.53 -18.70 -13.59
N ILE A 5 -3.79 -18.95 -13.20
CA ILE A 5 -4.69 -18.03 -12.46
C ILE A 5 -4.89 -18.61 -11.05
N VAL A 6 -4.92 -17.74 -10.03
CA VAL A 6 -4.61 -18.01 -8.61
C VAL A 6 -5.87 -18.03 -7.72
N LEU A 7 -5.97 -18.93 -6.73
CA LEU A 7 -7.00 -18.91 -5.67
C LEU A 7 -6.45 -19.43 -4.31
N GLU A 8 -6.74 -18.73 -3.20
CA GLU A 8 -6.20 -19.00 -1.85
C GLU A 8 -7.02 -20.00 -0.99
N ARG A 9 -6.49 -20.40 0.18
CA ARG A 9 -7.11 -21.30 1.15
C ARG A 9 -8.35 -20.69 1.84
N PRO A 10 -9.30 -21.51 2.31
CA PRO A 10 -10.48 -20.99 2.99
C PRO A 10 -10.07 -20.31 4.30
N ASN A 11 -10.51 -19.07 4.50
CA ASN A 11 -10.19 -18.30 5.70
C ASN A 11 -11.34 -18.35 6.71
N ASP A 12 -11.00 -18.33 7.99
CA ASP A 12 -11.96 -18.06 9.07
C ASP A 12 -11.98 -16.54 9.26
N TYR A 13 -13.05 -15.89 8.83
CA TYR A 13 -13.09 -14.45 8.65
C TYR A 13 -12.98 -13.71 9.98
N ARG A 14 -11.76 -13.29 10.34
CA ARG A 14 -11.55 -12.18 11.28
C ARG A 14 -11.82 -10.86 10.57
N VAL A 15 -12.15 -9.83 11.37
CA VAL A 15 -12.45 -8.43 10.96
C VAL A 15 -11.65 -8.02 9.71
N ILE A 16 -12.34 -7.59 8.64
CA ILE A 16 -11.71 -7.15 7.38
C ILE A 16 -10.84 -5.92 7.66
N ASP A 17 -9.56 -6.00 7.26
CA ASP A 17 -8.69 -4.82 7.18
C ASP A 17 -8.91 -4.11 5.85
N HIS A 18 -10.00 -3.35 5.77
CA HIS A 18 -10.36 -2.60 4.57
C HIS A 18 -9.27 -1.57 4.21
N ASP A 19 -8.68 -0.91 5.21
CA ASP A 19 -7.58 0.04 5.03
C ASP A 19 -6.38 -0.63 4.32
N GLY A 20 -5.88 -1.73 4.89
CA GLY A 20 -4.79 -2.49 4.30
C GLY A 20 -5.08 -3.01 2.90
N LEU A 21 -6.33 -3.44 2.66
CA LEU A 21 -6.75 -3.98 1.36
C LEU A 21 -6.74 -2.92 0.26
N TRP A 22 -7.28 -1.73 0.53
CA TRP A 22 -7.28 -0.60 -0.41
C TRP A 22 -5.87 -0.07 -0.66
N LYS A 23 -5.06 0.10 0.40
CA LYS A 23 -3.65 0.51 0.25
C LYS A 23 -2.87 -0.44 -0.64
N LYS A 24 -3.10 -1.76 -0.47
CA LYS A 24 -2.40 -2.78 -1.27
C LYS A 24 -2.80 -2.71 -2.74
N ILE A 25 -4.10 -2.67 -3.06
CA ILE A 25 -4.50 -2.62 -4.48
C ILE A 25 -4.04 -1.34 -5.18
N ILE A 26 -4.03 -0.20 -4.48
CA ILE A 26 -3.53 1.06 -5.05
C ILE A 26 -2.02 0.99 -5.29
N GLN A 27 -1.26 0.36 -4.41
CA GLN A 27 0.18 0.16 -4.62
C GLN A 27 0.48 -0.74 -5.81
N GLU A 28 -0.27 -1.83 -5.96
CA GLU A 28 -0.05 -2.83 -7.01
C GLU A 28 -0.60 -2.38 -8.37
N LEU A 29 -1.65 -1.53 -8.40
CA LEU A 29 -2.31 -1.03 -9.60
C LEU A 29 -2.28 0.51 -9.67
N PHE A 30 -1.15 1.11 -9.29
CA PHE A 30 -1.07 2.56 -9.10
C PHE A 30 -1.29 3.33 -10.41
N GLU A 31 -0.67 2.88 -11.49
CA GLU A 31 -0.82 3.51 -12.81
C GLU A 31 -2.28 3.45 -13.27
N GLU A 32 -2.92 2.28 -13.14
CA GLU A 32 -4.31 2.08 -13.54
C GLU A 32 -5.27 2.85 -12.63
N PHE A 33 -4.93 3.00 -11.35
CA PHE A 33 -5.67 3.86 -10.41
C PHE A 33 -5.66 5.33 -10.86
N ILE A 34 -4.49 5.89 -11.18
CA ILE A 34 -4.39 7.29 -11.63
C ILE A 34 -5.05 7.47 -12.99
N LEU A 35 -4.83 6.55 -13.94
CA LEU A 35 -5.51 6.56 -15.25
C LEU A 35 -7.04 6.52 -15.12
N PHE A 36 -7.56 5.82 -14.10
CA PHE A 36 -9.00 5.71 -13.88
C PHE A 36 -9.61 7.02 -13.34
N PHE A 37 -8.95 7.66 -12.37
CA PHE A 37 -9.53 8.81 -11.67
C PHE A 37 -9.08 10.17 -12.21
N ILE A 38 -7.81 10.32 -12.59
CA ILE A 38 -7.23 11.58 -13.03
C ILE A 38 -6.40 11.34 -14.31
N PRO A 39 -7.06 11.07 -15.45
CA PRO A 39 -6.38 10.75 -16.71
C PRO A 39 -5.41 11.84 -17.16
N ASP A 40 -5.78 13.12 -17.00
CA ASP A 40 -4.91 14.26 -17.34
C ASP A 40 -3.60 14.24 -16.54
N LEU A 41 -3.66 13.88 -15.26
CA LEU A 41 -2.45 13.70 -14.44
C LEU A 41 -1.65 12.49 -14.91
N ALA A 42 -2.31 11.37 -15.25
CA ALA A 42 -1.63 10.19 -15.75
C ALA A 42 -0.80 10.50 -17.01
N GLU A 43 -1.29 11.38 -17.88
CA GLU A 43 -0.56 11.82 -19.08
C GLU A 43 0.72 12.59 -18.76
N GLU A 44 0.79 13.26 -17.61
CA GLU A 44 1.98 14.02 -17.17
C GLU A 44 3.03 13.16 -16.45
N LEU A 45 2.62 12.07 -15.81
CA LEU A 45 3.49 11.24 -14.96
C LEU A 45 4.40 10.32 -15.76
N ASP A 46 5.60 10.10 -15.22
CA ASP A 46 6.57 9.13 -15.70
C ASP A 46 6.42 7.81 -14.92
N PHE A 47 5.58 6.90 -15.43
CA PHE A 47 5.38 5.58 -14.83
C PHE A 47 6.58 4.62 -14.97
N SER A 48 7.61 4.99 -15.75
CA SER A 48 8.87 4.23 -15.74
C SER A 48 9.62 4.39 -14.42
N LYS A 49 9.36 5.50 -13.71
CA LYS A 49 9.83 5.71 -12.34
C LYS A 49 8.79 5.19 -11.37
N ARG A 50 9.25 4.35 -10.44
CA ARG A 50 8.39 3.75 -9.44
C ARG A 50 7.84 4.83 -8.48
N PRO A 51 6.53 4.84 -8.19
CA PRO A 51 5.98 5.70 -7.14
C PRO A 51 6.54 5.33 -5.76
N GLU A 52 6.88 6.34 -4.97
CA GLU A 52 7.33 6.17 -3.58
C GLU A 52 6.16 6.42 -2.62
N PHE A 53 5.68 5.37 -1.96
CA PHE A 53 4.63 5.49 -0.95
C PHE A 53 5.23 5.84 0.41
N LEU A 54 4.97 7.06 0.88
CA LEU A 54 5.56 7.59 2.10
C LEU A 54 4.92 6.97 3.36
N GLU A 55 5.75 6.72 4.38
CA GLU A 55 5.34 6.00 5.58
C GLU A 55 4.35 6.78 6.47
N GLN A 56 3.56 6.05 7.26
CA GLN A 56 2.54 6.62 8.16
C GLN A 56 3.10 7.53 9.26
N GLU A 57 4.40 7.48 9.55
CA GLU A 57 5.04 8.39 10.51
C GLU A 57 4.98 9.84 10.03
N LEU A 58 5.15 10.06 8.72
CA LEU A 58 4.95 11.37 8.10
C LEU A 58 3.51 11.85 8.31
N PHE A 59 2.53 10.96 8.15
CA PHE A 59 1.13 11.27 8.45
C PHE A 59 0.90 11.61 9.93
N LYS A 60 1.58 10.96 10.87
CA LYS A 60 1.44 11.23 12.32
C LYS A 60 2.07 12.56 12.71
N GLU A 61 3.17 12.95 12.07
CA GLU A 61 3.74 14.28 12.23
C GLU A 61 2.81 15.37 11.71
N ILE A 62 2.13 15.10 10.58
CA ILE A 62 1.19 16.02 9.94
C ILE A 62 -0.18 16.04 10.67
N ILE A 63 -0.58 14.93 11.33
CA ILE A 63 -1.94 14.72 11.85
C ILE A 63 -1.91 14.01 13.20
N GLN A 64 -2.33 14.73 14.25
CA GLN A 64 -2.41 14.19 15.62
C GLN A 64 -3.76 13.51 15.96
N GLU A 65 -4.65 13.31 14.98
CA GLU A 65 -5.99 12.74 15.20
C GLU A 65 -6.01 11.21 15.12
N LYS A 66 -6.80 10.56 16.01
CA LYS A 66 -7.02 9.11 15.96
C LYS A 66 -7.81 8.72 14.71
N LYS A 67 -7.17 8.03 13.77
CA LYS A 67 -7.83 7.45 12.59
C LYS A 67 -8.80 6.33 12.98
N GLY A 68 -9.94 6.26 12.31
CA GLY A 68 -10.82 5.08 12.34
C GLY A 68 -10.30 4.00 11.39
N LYS A 69 -10.74 2.74 11.56
CA LYS A 69 -10.35 1.59 10.72
C LYS A 69 -10.90 1.60 9.28
N GLN A 70 -11.61 2.66 8.92
CA GLN A 70 -12.44 2.80 7.72
C GLN A 70 -11.87 3.85 6.74
N ILE A 71 -10.60 4.22 6.92
CA ILE A 71 -9.97 5.28 6.13
C ILE A 71 -8.62 4.78 5.65
N ALA A 72 -8.42 4.78 4.33
CA ALA A 72 -7.14 4.50 3.70
C ALA A 72 -6.51 5.78 3.15
N ASP A 73 -5.50 6.26 3.87
CA ASP A 73 -4.71 7.43 3.45
C ASP A 73 -3.35 6.99 2.93
N GLN A 74 -2.93 7.54 1.79
CA GLN A 74 -1.60 7.38 1.22
C GLN A 74 -1.07 8.73 0.72
N ILE A 75 0.22 8.96 0.96
CA ILE A 75 0.97 10.02 0.29
C ILE A 75 1.92 9.30 -0.66
N VAL A 76 1.91 9.71 -1.92
CA VAL A 76 2.71 9.09 -2.97
C VAL A 76 3.54 10.15 -3.64
N LYS A 77 4.85 9.99 -3.61
CA LYS A 77 5.78 10.80 -4.38
C LYS A 77 5.93 10.19 -5.76
N VAL A 78 5.75 11.02 -6.78
CA VAL A 78 5.79 10.66 -8.19
C VAL A 78 6.62 11.68 -8.96
N TYR A 79 6.97 11.33 -10.20
CA TYR A 79 7.75 12.18 -11.07
C TYR A 79 6.98 12.46 -12.35
N SER A 80 7.04 13.69 -12.84
CA SER A 80 6.57 14.02 -14.18
C SER A 80 7.53 13.49 -15.24
N LYS A 81 7.07 13.45 -16.50
CA LYS A 81 7.92 13.20 -17.68
C LYS A 81 9.02 14.24 -17.86
N THR A 82 8.88 15.44 -17.28
CA THR A 82 9.92 16.48 -17.25
C THR A 82 10.96 16.26 -16.14
N GLY A 83 10.72 15.29 -15.25
CA GLY A 83 11.60 14.95 -14.12
C GLY A 83 11.29 15.71 -12.84
N GLU A 84 10.27 16.56 -12.84
CA GLU A 84 9.82 17.31 -11.67
C GLU A 84 9.12 16.40 -10.66
N GLU A 85 9.34 16.67 -9.39
CA GLU A 85 8.74 15.93 -8.29
C GLU A 85 7.34 16.46 -7.98
N LYS A 86 6.35 15.55 -7.92
CA LYS A 86 4.97 15.86 -7.52
C LYS A 86 4.53 14.90 -6.42
N TRP A 87 3.71 15.38 -5.50
CA TRP A 87 3.18 14.58 -4.40
C TRP A 87 1.68 14.41 -4.52
N LEU A 88 1.20 13.21 -4.30
CA LEU A 88 -0.21 12.83 -4.37
C LEU A 88 -0.71 12.49 -2.99
N ILE A 89 -1.78 13.16 -2.56
CA ILE A 89 -2.54 12.79 -1.36
C ILE A 89 -3.75 11.98 -1.84
N ILE A 90 -3.80 10.71 -1.47
CA ILE A 90 -4.92 9.80 -1.76
C ILE A 90 -5.64 9.51 -0.45
N HIS A 91 -6.88 9.94 -0.34
CA HIS A 91 -7.76 9.64 0.80
C HIS A 91 -8.93 8.77 0.33
N ILE A 92 -9.06 7.56 0.86
CA ILE A 92 -10.21 6.70 0.57
C ILE A 92 -11.04 6.52 1.84
N GLU A 93 -12.31 6.90 1.79
CA GLU A 93 -13.26 6.68 2.89
C GLU A 93 -14.06 5.40 2.60
N ILE A 94 -13.79 4.36 3.39
CA ILE A 94 -14.30 3.00 3.23
C ILE A 94 -15.37 2.76 4.28
N GLU A 95 -16.64 2.75 3.90
CA GLU A 95 -17.79 2.57 4.81
C GLU A 95 -17.87 3.61 5.95
N GLY A 96 -18.22 4.85 5.64
CA GLY A 96 -18.59 5.81 6.69
C GLY A 96 -19.06 7.13 6.11
N SER A 97 -20.09 7.74 6.70
CA SER A 97 -20.48 9.09 6.30
C SER A 97 -19.28 10.01 6.54
N PRO A 98 -18.85 10.82 5.55
CA PRO A 98 -17.77 11.78 5.74
C PRO A 98 -18.03 12.58 7.01
N ARG A 99 -17.13 12.46 8.00
CA ARG A 99 -17.27 13.21 9.26
C ARG A 99 -17.27 14.70 8.95
N GLU A 100 -17.91 15.52 9.81
CA GLU A 100 -18.04 16.99 9.66
C GLU A 100 -16.74 17.74 9.33
N ASN A 101 -15.57 17.13 9.54
CA ASN A 101 -14.26 17.71 9.24
C ASN A 101 -13.52 17.09 8.04
N PHE A 102 -14.18 16.32 7.16
CA PHE A 102 -13.51 15.65 6.02
C PHE A 102 -12.69 16.62 5.15
N SER A 103 -13.33 17.62 4.56
CA SER A 103 -12.66 18.59 3.68
C SER A 103 -11.59 19.39 4.43
N LYS A 104 -11.83 19.66 5.72
CA LYS A 104 -10.84 20.32 6.59
C LYS A 104 -9.59 19.46 6.79
N ARG A 105 -9.72 18.13 6.90
CA ARG A 105 -8.55 17.22 6.93
C ARG A 105 -7.79 17.26 5.62
N MET A 106 -8.49 17.17 4.48
CA MET A 106 -7.85 17.27 3.16
C MET A 106 -7.06 18.57 3.01
N PHE A 107 -7.63 19.71 3.45
CA PHE A 107 -6.93 20.98 3.46
C PHE A 107 -5.67 20.95 4.36
N ARG A 108 -5.76 20.40 5.57
CA ARG A 108 -4.61 20.29 6.47
C ARG A 108 -3.50 19.42 5.87
N TYR A 109 -3.84 18.30 5.24
CA TYR A 109 -2.85 17.42 4.61
C TYR A 109 -2.11 18.16 3.52
N PHE A 110 -2.85 18.82 2.62
CA PHE A 110 -2.29 19.65 1.56
C PHE A 110 -1.37 20.73 2.11
N TYR A 111 -1.87 21.56 3.02
CA TYR A 111 -1.12 22.69 3.56
C TYR A 111 0.20 22.26 4.23
N HIS A 112 0.17 21.21 5.06
CA HIS A 112 1.37 20.75 5.74
C HIS A 112 2.42 20.17 4.79
N ILE A 113 2.01 19.46 3.74
CA ILE A 113 2.96 18.94 2.76
C ILE A 113 3.54 20.09 1.95
N TYR A 114 2.67 20.99 1.47
CA TYR A 114 3.06 22.15 0.67
C TYR A 114 4.05 23.03 1.42
N ASP A 115 3.78 23.38 2.68
CA ASP A 115 4.64 24.22 3.52
C ASP A 115 5.98 23.55 3.87
N LYS A 116 5.95 22.26 4.24
CA LYS A 116 7.15 21.54 4.72
C LYS A 116 8.11 21.14 3.60
N PHE A 117 7.58 20.72 2.45
CA PHE A 117 8.38 20.13 1.37
C PHE A 117 8.55 21.03 0.15
N ASN A 118 7.72 22.08 0.01
CA ASN A 118 7.77 23.02 -1.11
C ASN A 118 7.74 22.30 -2.47
N VAL A 119 6.78 21.37 -2.61
CA VAL A 119 6.53 20.56 -3.81
C VAL A 119 5.09 20.74 -4.26
N ASP A 120 4.82 20.52 -5.54
CA ASP A 120 3.45 20.52 -6.06
C ASP A 120 2.67 19.34 -5.50
N VAL A 121 1.49 19.61 -4.96
CA VAL A 121 0.63 18.62 -4.32
C VAL A 121 -0.70 18.51 -5.05
N VAL A 122 -1.02 17.31 -5.50
CA VAL A 122 -2.36 16.96 -5.99
C VAL A 122 -3.08 16.16 -4.93
N ALA A 123 -4.26 16.63 -4.53
CA ALA A 123 -5.08 15.96 -3.52
C ALA A 123 -6.31 15.34 -4.17
N MET A 124 -6.61 14.10 -3.78
CA MET A 124 -7.80 13.39 -4.19
C MET A 124 -8.46 12.61 -3.06
N ALA A 125 -9.77 12.49 -3.14
CA ALA A 125 -10.59 11.69 -2.27
C ALA A 125 -11.46 10.72 -3.07
N VAL A 126 -11.53 9.46 -2.66
CA VAL A 126 -12.44 8.46 -3.21
C VAL A 126 -13.43 8.03 -2.13
N LEU A 127 -14.72 8.26 -2.36
CA LEU A 127 -15.80 7.82 -1.48
C LEU A 127 -16.35 6.50 -2.01
N THR A 128 -16.20 5.42 -1.22
CA THR A 128 -16.75 4.12 -1.62
C THR A 128 -18.24 4.00 -1.28
N ASN A 129 -18.75 4.78 -0.33
CA ASN A 129 -20.16 4.68 0.04
C ASN A 129 -21.06 5.59 -0.81
N ASN A 130 -22.36 5.27 -0.82
CA ASN A 130 -23.40 6.09 -1.45
C ASN A 130 -23.79 7.32 -0.60
N SER A 131 -22.85 7.93 0.14
CA SER A 131 -23.19 9.11 0.94
C SER A 131 -23.29 10.35 0.05
N ASN A 132 -24.46 10.98 0.03
CA ASN A 132 -24.69 12.23 -0.69
C ASN A 132 -24.28 13.48 0.11
N VAL A 133 -23.55 13.31 1.21
CA VAL A 133 -23.20 14.40 2.14
C VAL A 133 -22.22 15.38 1.50
N LEU A 134 -21.22 14.87 0.77
CA LEU A 134 -20.26 15.70 0.04
C LEU A 134 -20.66 15.76 -1.42
N THR A 135 -21.02 16.94 -1.93
CA THR A 135 -21.32 17.15 -3.36
C THR A 135 -20.12 17.66 -4.16
N LYS A 136 -19.14 18.26 -3.48
CA LYS A 136 -17.91 18.80 -4.07
C LYS A 136 -16.74 18.58 -3.11
N GLY A 137 -15.55 18.44 -3.68
CA GLY A 137 -14.30 18.42 -2.91
C GLY A 137 -13.86 19.83 -2.55
N GLU A 138 -14.51 20.45 -1.56
CA GLU A 138 -14.21 21.84 -1.17
C GLU A 138 -14.17 21.99 0.36
N TYR A 139 -13.23 22.80 0.84
CA TYR A 139 -13.18 23.33 2.19
C TYR A 139 -13.22 24.86 2.12
N HIS A 140 -14.18 25.45 2.82
CA HIS A 140 -14.30 26.89 2.97
C HIS A 140 -14.05 27.30 4.43
N TYR A 141 -13.17 28.27 4.62
CA TYR A 141 -12.91 28.94 5.88
C TYR A 141 -13.27 30.41 5.74
N ALA A 142 -14.01 30.96 6.71
CA ALA A 142 -14.27 32.39 6.79
C ALA A 142 -14.37 32.83 8.26
N LEU A 143 -13.63 33.87 8.64
CA LEU A 143 -13.67 34.47 9.97
C LEU A 143 -13.22 35.95 9.91
N HIS A 144 -14.05 36.87 10.43
CA HIS A 144 -13.74 38.31 10.54
C HIS A 144 -13.18 38.97 9.26
N GLY A 145 -13.70 38.61 8.08
CA GLY A 145 -13.26 39.17 6.80
C GLY A 145 -12.08 38.43 6.14
N THR A 146 -11.47 37.46 6.83
CA THR A 146 -10.50 36.53 6.25
C THR A 146 -11.22 35.32 5.69
N SER A 147 -10.92 34.94 4.45
CA SER A 147 -11.49 33.74 3.83
C SER A 147 -10.47 32.94 3.03
N LEU A 148 -10.70 31.63 2.95
CA LEU A 148 -9.95 30.71 2.11
C LEU A 148 -10.92 29.67 1.53
N THR A 149 -10.77 29.38 0.24
CA THR A 149 -11.44 28.26 -0.40
C THR A 149 -10.38 27.33 -0.95
N TYR A 150 -10.39 26.08 -0.49
CA TYR A 150 -9.52 25.01 -0.94
C TYR A 150 -10.35 23.97 -1.68
N GLN A 151 -9.90 23.57 -2.87
CA GLN A 151 -10.56 22.58 -3.72
C GLN A 151 -9.64 21.38 -3.96
N TYR A 152 -10.23 20.19 -4.03
CA TYR A 152 -9.53 18.93 -4.29
C TYR A 152 -10.38 18.00 -5.16
N ASN A 153 -9.74 17.02 -5.79
CA ASN A 153 -10.43 16.05 -6.65
C ASN A 153 -11.29 15.12 -5.79
N LEU A 154 -12.60 15.09 -5.99
CA LEU A 154 -13.52 14.21 -5.26
C LEU A 154 -14.18 13.25 -6.23
N PHE A 155 -14.00 11.95 -5.99
CA PHE A 155 -14.60 10.87 -6.76
C PHE A 155 -15.51 10.06 -5.87
N LYS A 156 -16.67 9.66 -6.41
CA LYS A 156 -17.59 8.76 -5.73
C LYS A 156 -17.80 7.53 -6.59
N ILE A 157 -17.67 6.35 -6.01
CA ILE A 157 -17.90 5.13 -6.78
C ILE A 157 -19.36 5.00 -7.24
N SER A 158 -20.28 5.70 -6.57
CA SER A 158 -21.71 5.77 -6.92
C SER A 158 -21.97 6.47 -8.25
N ASP A 159 -21.03 7.31 -8.70
CA ASP A 159 -21.20 8.10 -9.92
C ASP A 159 -20.93 7.26 -11.18
N TYR A 160 -20.29 6.10 -11.02
CA TYR A 160 -20.00 5.17 -12.11
C TYR A 160 -21.10 4.12 -12.25
N SER A 161 -21.59 3.96 -13.47
CA SER A 161 -22.58 2.92 -13.77
C SER A 161 -21.94 1.53 -13.81
N GLU A 162 -22.72 0.49 -13.57
CA GLU A 162 -22.19 -0.88 -13.68
C GLU A 162 -21.73 -1.22 -15.10
N ASP A 163 -22.50 -0.79 -16.11
CA ASP A 163 -22.18 -1.04 -17.52
C ASP A 163 -20.87 -0.35 -17.93
N GLU A 164 -20.65 0.89 -17.46
CA GLU A 164 -19.38 1.60 -17.67
C GLU A 164 -18.19 0.84 -17.08
N LEU A 165 -18.30 0.37 -15.83
CA LEU A 165 -17.23 -0.37 -15.16
C LEU A 165 -16.97 -1.73 -15.82
N LEU A 166 -18.01 -2.40 -16.31
CA LEU A 166 -17.88 -3.68 -17.01
C LEU A 166 -17.18 -3.53 -18.36
N ASN A 167 -17.52 -2.47 -19.10
CA ASN A 167 -17.00 -2.19 -20.44
C ASN A 167 -15.62 -1.51 -20.44
N SER A 168 -15.19 -0.95 -19.31
CA SER A 168 -13.86 -0.38 -19.14
C SER A 168 -12.74 -1.39 -19.43
N ASP A 169 -11.74 -0.93 -20.18
CA ASP A 169 -10.49 -1.66 -20.45
C ASP A 169 -9.46 -1.49 -19.32
N ASN A 170 -9.66 -0.50 -18.43
CA ASN A 170 -8.83 -0.30 -17.25
C ASN A 170 -9.15 -1.37 -16.16
N PRO A 171 -8.16 -2.16 -15.69
CA PRO A 171 -8.38 -3.23 -14.70
C PRO A 171 -8.87 -2.70 -13.34
N PHE A 172 -8.53 -1.47 -12.96
CA PHE A 172 -8.97 -0.86 -11.71
C PHE A 172 -10.50 -0.70 -11.64
N ALA A 173 -11.18 -0.61 -12.79
CA ALA A 173 -12.65 -0.60 -12.84
C ALA A 173 -13.28 -1.83 -12.18
N MET A 174 -12.61 -2.99 -12.22
CA MET A 174 -13.09 -4.20 -11.52
C MET A 174 -13.02 -4.06 -10.00
N ALA A 175 -12.02 -3.34 -9.47
CA ALA A 175 -11.92 -3.02 -8.05
C ALA A 175 -13.06 -2.10 -7.61
N ILE A 176 -13.36 -1.07 -8.40
CA ILE A 176 -14.49 -0.15 -8.18
C ILE A 176 -15.83 -0.90 -8.22
N LEU A 177 -16.01 -1.78 -9.20
CA LEU A 177 -17.22 -2.60 -9.30
C LEU A 177 -17.40 -3.52 -8.08
N ALA A 178 -16.30 -4.14 -7.62
CA ALA A 178 -16.32 -4.97 -6.42
C ALA A 178 -16.71 -4.17 -5.17
N ALA A 179 -16.16 -2.96 -5.01
CA ALA A 179 -16.55 -2.04 -3.94
C ALA A 179 -18.03 -1.67 -4.02
N LYS A 180 -18.57 -1.42 -5.22
CA LYS A 180 -19.99 -1.13 -5.43
C LYS A 180 -20.88 -2.29 -4.98
N TYR A 181 -20.49 -3.53 -5.28
CA TYR A 181 -21.22 -4.72 -4.84
C TYR A 181 -21.19 -4.96 -3.33
N VAL A 182 -20.14 -4.54 -2.60
CA VAL A 182 -20.15 -4.58 -1.12
C VAL A 182 -21.33 -3.76 -0.60
N HIS A 183 -21.48 -2.52 -1.07
CA HIS A 183 -22.54 -1.63 -0.64
C HIS A 183 -23.93 -2.08 -1.09
N GLU A 184 -24.04 -2.68 -2.28
CA GLU A 184 -25.31 -3.17 -2.80
C GLU A 184 -25.82 -4.43 -2.08
N THR A 185 -24.89 -5.27 -1.62
CA THR A 185 -25.24 -6.54 -0.95
C THR A 185 -25.56 -6.34 0.52
N LYS A 186 -24.92 -5.37 1.20
CA LYS A 186 -25.06 -5.20 2.65
C LYS A 186 -24.87 -6.57 3.33
N ASP A 187 -25.84 -7.05 4.11
CA ASP A 187 -25.78 -8.34 4.80
C ASP A 187 -26.39 -9.50 3.98
N ASP A 188 -26.83 -9.27 2.74
CA ASP A 188 -27.36 -10.32 1.86
C ASP A 188 -26.22 -11.20 1.32
N VAL A 189 -25.98 -12.29 2.05
CA VAL A 189 -24.94 -13.27 1.78
C VAL A 189 -25.11 -13.95 0.42
N GLU A 190 -26.34 -14.29 0.02
CA GLU A 190 -26.57 -15.01 -1.23
C GLU A 190 -26.35 -14.06 -2.42
N LYS A 191 -26.89 -12.83 -2.35
CA LYS A 191 -26.62 -11.82 -3.36
C LYS A 191 -25.12 -11.51 -3.47
N ARG A 192 -24.42 -11.44 -2.34
CA ARG A 192 -22.95 -11.25 -2.31
C ARG A 192 -22.21 -12.40 -2.97
N TYR A 193 -22.64 -13.63 -2.73
CA TYR A 193 -22.11 -14.82 -3.40
C TYR A 193 -22.30 -14.76 -4.92
N GLN A 194 -23.50 -14.39 -5.40
CA GLN A 194 -23.77 -14.26 -6.84
C GLN A 194 -22.88 -13.19 -7.49
N PHE A 195 -22.68 -12.04 -6.85
CA PHE A 195 -21.77 -11.01 -7.36
C PHE A 195 -20.32 -11.42 -7.33
N LYS A 196 -19.87 -12.14 -6.28
CA LYS A 196 -18.51 -12.70 -6.24
C LYS A 196 -18.28 -13.68 -7.39
N ILE A 197 -19.22 -14.58 -7.66
CA ILE A 197 -19.17 -15.48 -8.83
C ILE A 197 -19.06 -14.66 -10.12
N LYS A 198 -19.93 -13.66 -10.29
CA LYS A 198 -19.96 -12.82 -11.48
C LYS A 198 -18.60 -12.17 -11.74
N LEU A 199 -17.99 -11.55 -10.72
CA LEU A 199 -16.67 -10.93 -10.82
C LEU A 199 -15.58 -11.96 -11.18
N MET A 200 -15.56 -13.11 -10.50
CA MET A 200 -14.57 -14.15 -10.75
C MET A 200 -14.69 -14.72 -12.18
N LYS A 201 -15.92 -14.91 -12.68
CA LYS A 201 -16.19 -15.30 -14.07
C LYS A 201 -15.65 -14.26 -15.05
N ILE A 202 -15.96 -12.98 -14.83
CA ILE A 202 -15.48 -11.89 -15.69
C ILE A 202 -13.96 -11.87 -15.74
N LEU A 203 -13.27 -11.93 -14.59
CA LEU A 203 -11.81 -11.96 -14.55
C LEU A 203 -11.22 -13.20 -15.23
N SER A 204 -11.90 -14.35 -15.16
CA SER A 204 -11.46 -15.56 -15.83
C SER A 204 -11.63 -15.53 -17.36
N GLN A 205 -12.54 -14.69 -17.86
CA GLN A 205 -12.91 -14.59 -19.28
C GLN A 205 -12.31 -13.36 -19.97
N LYS A 206 -11.97 -12.29 -19.23
CA LYS A 206 -11.38 -11.06 -19.78
C LYS A 206 -9.98 -11.35 -20.35
N ARG A 207 -9.91 -11.48 -21.67
CA ARG A 207 -8.65 -11.50 -22.45
C ARG A 207 -8.15 -10.10 -22.84
N LYS A 208 -8.79 -9.04 -22.33
CA LYS A 208 -8.59 -7.65 -22.76
C LYS A 208 -7.37 -6.94 -22.14
N TYR A 209 -6.81 -7.45 -21.03
CA TYR A 209 -5.64 -6.81 -20.42
C TYR A 209 -4.37 -7.08 -21.24
N PRO A 210 -3.41 -6.12 -21.29
CA PRO A 210 -2.14 -6.29 -22.00
C PRO A 210 -1.51 -7.65 -21.67
N HIS A 211 -1.16 -8.42 -22.70
CA HIS A 211 -0.86 -9.85 -22.56
C HIS A 211 0.34 -10.12 -21.63
N GLU A 212 1.25 -9.15 -21.51
CA GLU A 212 2.43 -9.16 -20.63
C GLU A 212 2.09 -9.07 -19.14
N TYR A 213 1.07 -8.29 -18.75
CA TYR A 213 0.72 -8.03 -17.34
C TYR A 213 -0.63 -8.63 -16.91
N ASN A 214 -1.39 -9.20 -17.84
CA ASN A 214 -2.73 -9.75 -17.61
C ASN A 214 -2.83 -10.67 -16.37
N ARG A 215 -1.84 -11.55 -16.16
CA ARG A 215 -1.85 -12.44 -14.99
C ARG A 215 -1.69 -11.72 -13.67
N MET A 216 -0.84 -10.70 -13.61
CA MET A 216 -0.60 -9.91 -12.40
C MET A 216 -1.87 -9.18 -12.01
N TYR A 217 -2.52 -8.50 -12.97
CA TYR A 217 -3.79 -7.83 -12.75
C TYR A 217 -4.86 -8.78 -12.24
N ILE A 218 -5.03 -9.94 -12.90
CA ILE A 218 -6.00 -10.94 -12.47
C ILE A 218 -5.70 -11.41 -11.04
N SER A 219 -4.45 -11.69 -10.69
CA SER A 219 -4.11 -12.17 -9.34
C SER A 219 -4.37 -11.12 -8.25
N VAL A 220 -3.99 -9.87 -8.51
CA VAL A 220 -4.21 -8.75 -7.57
C VAL A 220 -5.70 -8.50 -7.39
N LEU A 221 -6.48 -8.50 -8.48
CA LEU A 221 -7.92 -8.30 -8.44
C LEU A 221 -8.65 -9.46 -7.76
N ILE A 222 -8.27 -10.71 -8.03
CA ILE A 222 -8.84 -11.87 -7.33
C ILE A 222 -8.61 -11.75 -5.84
N TYR A 223 -7.36 -11.46 -5.42
CA TYR A 223 -7.04 -11.24 -4.01
C TYR A 223 -7.90 -10.13 -3.42
N PHE A 224 -7.98 -8.98 -4.08
CA PHE A 224 -8.78 -7.86 -3.61
C PHE A 224 -10.26 -8.23 -3.45
N ILE A 225 -10.86 -8.83 -4.47
CA ILE A 225 -12.28 -9.22 -4.49
C ILE A 225 -12.58 -10.28 -3.44
N ASP A 226 -11.67 -11.25 -3.24
CA ASP A 226 -11.89 -12.36 -2.32
C ASP A 226 -11.97 -11.87 -0.87
N TYR A 227 -11.08 -10.95 -0.49
CA TYR A 227 -11.03 -10.36 0.84
C TYR A 227 -12.09 -9.28 1.06
N LEU A 228 -12.46 -8.56 -0.01
CA LEU A 228 -13.47 -7.51 0.06
C LEU A 228 -14.89 -8.10 0.15
N LEU A 229 -15.24 -9.07 -0.70
CA LEU A 229 -16.54 -9.74 -0.72
C LEU A 229 -16.45 -11.06 0.06
N GLN A 230 -16.44 -10.96 1.39
CA GLN A 230 -16.44 -12.15 2.25
C GLN A 230 -17.79 -12.86 2.22
N ILE A 231 -17.77 -14.18 2.04
CA ILE A 231 -18.93 -15.06 1.99
C ILE A 231 -18.67 -16.29 2.86
N PRO A 232 -19.68 -16.94 3.50
CA PRO A 232 -19.45 -18.09 4.36
C PRO A 232 -18.62 -19.20 3.72
N LEU A 233 -17.95 -19.98 4.56
CA LEU A 233 -17.07 -21.07 4.14
C LEU A 233 -17.74 -22.05 3.17
N GLU A 234 -19.01 -22.40 3.42
CA GLU A 234 -19.76 -23.33 2.58
C GLU A 234 -20.01 -22.77 1.16
N LEU A 235 -20.34 -21.47 1.05
CA LEU A 235 -20.47 -20.82 -0.25
C LEU A 235 -19.10 -20.62 -0.93
N THR A 236 -18.04 -20.44 -0.15
CA THR A 236 -16.66 -20.40 -0.67
C THR A 236 -16.27 -21.75 -1.29
N LYS A 237 -16.64 -22.88 -0.67
CA LYS A 237 -16.43 -24.21 -1.26
C LYS A 237 -17.23 -24.38 -2.55
N LYS A 238 -18.52 -24.04 -2.53
CA LYS A 238 -19.41 -24.09 -3.70
C LYS A 238 -18.92 -23.20 -4.85
N LEU A 239 -18.39 -22.01 -4.56
CA LEU A 239 -17.76 -21.12 -5.55
C LEU A 239 -16.62 -21.83 -6.29
N ARG A 240 -15.78 -22.57 -5.55
CA ARG A 240 -14.61 -23.24 -6.12
C ARG A 240 -15.03 -24.35 -7.07
N GLU A 241 -15.99 -25.18 -6.69
CA GLU A 241 -16.52 -26.25 -7.53
C GLU A 241 -17.05 -25.70 -8.85
N GLN A 242 -17.84 -24.62 -8.81
CA GLN A 242 -18.37 -23.97 -10.01
C GLN A 242 -17.28 -23.39 -10.91
N LEU A 243 -16.22 -22.79 -10.35
CA LEU A 243 -15.13 -22.23 -11.14
C LEU A 243 -14.27 -23.31 -11.82
N ILE A 244 -14.20 -24.51 -11.23
CA ILE A 244 -13.55 -25.68 -11.83
C ILE A 244 -14.34 -26.17 -13.04
N GLU A 245 -15.66 -26.32 -12.90
CA GLU A 245 -16.54 -26.80 -13.97
C GLU A 245 -16.55 -25.90 -15.20
N ILE A 246 -16.37 -24.59 -15.02
CA ILE A 246 -16.35 -23.60 -16.13
C ILE A 246 -15.09 -23.72 -17.01
N LYS A 247 -14.02 -24.34 -16.52
CA LYS A 247 -12.78 -24.55 -17.28
C LYS A 247 -12.64 -26.03 -17.64
N GLU A 248 -13.22 -26.42 -18.77
CA GLU A 248 -13.09 -27.76 -19.40
C GLU A 248 -11.64 -28.31 -19.34
N GLY A 249 -11.34 -29.12 -18.33
CA GLY A 249 -10.21 -30.06 -18.33
C GLY A 249 -8.78 -29.49 -18.35
N LYS A 250 -8.53 -28.24 -17.94
CA LYS A 250 -7.15 -27.74 -17.75
C LYS A 250 -6.75 -27.79 -16.28
N GLU A 251 -5.63 -28.48 -16.01
CA GLU A 251 -5.03 -28.65 -14.67
C GLU A 251 -5.01 -27.34 -13.86
N MET A 252 -5.62 -27.41 -12.68
CA MET A 252 -5.49 -26.35 -11.67
C MET A 252 -4.19 -26.56 -10.89
N VAL A 253 -3.27 -25.59 -10.97
CA VAL A 253 -2.06 -25.56 -10.12
C VAL A 253 -2.40 -24.83 -8.82
N TYR A 254 -2.28 -25.56 -7.71
CA TYR A 254 -2.54 -25.06 -6.36
C TYR A 254 -1.31 -24.30 -5.83
N ILE A 255 -1.51 -23.07 -5.37
CA ILE A 255 -0.49 -22.29 -4.68
C ILE A 255 -0.87 -22.22 -3.20
N ASN A 256 -0.05 -22.86 -2.35
CA ASN A 256 -0.06 -22.64 -0.91
C ASN A 256 0.36 -21.18 -0.64
N ARG A 257 -0.05 -20.56 0.47
CA ARG A 257 0.39 -19.20 0.86
C ARG A 257 1.93 -19.05 0.82
N ASP A 258 2.64 -20.17 1.03
CA ASP A 258 4.10 -20.30 0.95
C ASP A 258 4.67 -20.31 -0.49
N SER A 259 3.82 -20.28 -1.52
CA SER A 259 4.18 -20.44 -2.93
C SER A 259 3.62 -19.31 -3.82
N MET A 260 2.92 -18.35 -3.22
CA MET A 260 2.49 -17.14 -3.93
C MET A 260 3.76 -16.34 -4.24
N PRO A 261 3.94 -15.84 -5.48
CA PRO A 261 5.00 -14.88 -5.73
C PRO A 261 4.80 -13.74 -4.73
N ILE A 262 5.82 -13.50 -3.92
CA ILE A 262 5.82 -12.42 -2.93
C ILE A 262 5.41 -11.15 -3.67
N SER A 263 4.36 -10.46 -3.20
CA SER A 263 3.93 -9.20 -3.82
C SER A 263 5.08 -8.19 -3.81
N TRP A 264 5.17 -7.25 -4.77
CA TRP A 264 6.32 -6.33 -4.83
C TRP A 264 6.49 -5.52 -3.55
N GLY A 265 5.39 -5.09 -2.90
CA GLY A 265 5.44 -4.42 -1.60
C GLY A 265 5.76 -5.34 -0.40
N GLU A 266 5.60 -6.65 -0.54
CA GLU A 266 6.04 -7.64 0.44
C GLU A 266 7.49 -8.07 0.21
N PHE A 267 7.93 -8.11 -1.05
CA PHE A 267 9.30 -8.30 -1.47
C PHE A 267 10.16 -7.12 -0.98
N GLU A 268 9.70 -5.88 -1.15
CA GLU A 268 10.36 -4.71 -0.58
C GLU A 268 10.37 -4.71 0.94
N ARG A 269 9.29 -5.14 1.60
CA ARG A 269 9.30 -5.26 3.06
C ARG A 269 10.31 -6.30 3.54
N ILE A 270 10.45 -7.41 2.81
CA ILE A 270 11.45 -8.44 3.08
C ILE A 270 12.85 -7.88 2.80
N VAL A 271 13.11 -7.30 1.63
CA VAL A 271 14.41 -6.70 1.27
C VAL A 271 14.79 -5.54 2.21
N LYS A 272 13.84 -4.69 2.60
CA LYS A 272 14.05 -3.58 3.55
C LYS A 272 14.22 -4.10 4.98
N ALA A 273 13.52 -5.16 5.37
CA ALA A 273 13.70 -5.81 6.67
C ALA A 273 15.06 -6.52 6.74
N GLU A 274 15.44 -7.26 5.70
CA GLU A 274 16.75 -7.90 5.54
C GLU A 274 17.86 -6.85 5.51
N GLY A 275 17.74 -5.79 4.70
CA GLY A 275 18.71 -4.69 4.68
C GLY A 275 18.76 -3.89 6.00
N ARG A 276 17.66 -3.80 6.76
CA ARG A 276 17.65 -3.17 8.09
C ARG A 276 18.20 -4.10 9.16
N GLU A 277 18.00 -5.42 9.04
CA GLU A 277 18.60 -6.43 9.91
C GLU A 277 20.10 -6.55 9.65
N GLU A 278 20.54 -6.60 8.39
CA GLU A 278 21.95 -6.54 7.99
C GLU A 278 22.57 -5.22 8.46
N GLY A 279 21.95 -4.07 8.17
CA GLY A 279 22.46 -2.77 8.62
C GLY A 279 22.50 -2.62 10.16
N LYS A 280 21.55 -3.22 10.89
CA LYS A 280 21.60 -3.29 12.36
C LYS A 280 22.63 -4.29 12.85
N ALA A 281 22.81 -5.43 12.19
CA ALA A 281 23.78 -6.45 12.55
C ALA A 281 25.20 -5.95 12.31
N GLU A 282 25.48 -5.38 11.12
CA GLU A 282 26.72 -4.70 10.77
C GLU A 282 26.98 -3.50 11.68
N GLY A 283 26.02 -2.59 11.84
CA GLY A 283 26.17 -1.44 12.75
C GLY A 283 26.36 -1.83 14.21
N LYS A 284 25.77 -2.94 14.67
CA LYS A 284 26.01 -3.49 16.03
C LYS A 284 27.35 -4.21 16.13
N LEU A 285 27.82 -4.87 15.08
CA LEU A 285 29.15 -5.50 15.02
C LEU A 285 30.25 -4.44 14.99
N GLU A 286 30.08 -3.42 14.15
CA GLU A 286 30.98 -2.28 14.02
C GLU A 286 30.96 -1.44 15.29
N GLY A 287 29.78 -1.08 15.82
CA GLY A 287 29.64 -0.38 17.09
C GLY A 287 30.17 -1.17 18.31
N LYS A 288 30.06 -2.51 18.31
CA LYS A 288 30.71 -3.34 19.34
C LYS A 288 32.23 -3.38 19.19
N LYS A 289 32.76 -3.49 17.96
CA LYS A 289 34.21 -3.45 17.70
C LYS A 289 34.78 -2.09 18.07
N GLU A 290 34.13 -1.01 17.68
CA GLU A 290 34.54 0.35 17.98
C GLU A 290 34.39 0.67 19.47
N GLY A 291 33.29 0.24 20.12
CA GLY A 291 33.12 0.31 21.56
C GLY A 291 34.22 -0.43 22.33
N LYS A 292 34.55 -1.66 21.91
CA LYS A 292 35.67 -2.43 22.49
C LYS A 292 37.02 -1.72 22.31
N ARG A 293 37.28 -1.12 21.14
CA ARG A 293 38.50 -0.34 20.87
C ARG A 293 38.60 0.94 21.69
N ILE A 294 37.50 1.68 21.86
CA ILE A 294 37.44 2.89 22.70
C ILE A 294 37.73 2.54 24.17
N VAL A 295 37.12 1.47 24.68
CA VAL A 295 37.36 0.99 26.05
C VAL A 295 38.80 0.52 26.21
N ALA A 296 39.33 -0.25 25.26
CA ALA A 296 40.72 -0.69 25.28
C ALA A 296 41.72 0.49 25.31
N LYS A 297 41.48 1.52 24.48
CA LYS A 297 42.34 2.71 24.44
C LYS A 297 42.36 3.45 25.78
N LYS A 298 41.19 3.69 26.39
CA LYS A 298 41.10 4.34 27.71
C LYS A 298 41.80 3.55 28.81
N LEU A 299 41.63 2.22 28.82
CA LEU A 299 42.30 1.37 29.81
C LEU A 299 43.82 1.39 29.67
N LEU A 300 44.34 1.46 28.45
CA LEU A 300 45.78 1.59 28.19
C LEU A 300 46.30 2.99 28.58
N GLU A 301 45.53 4.06 28.31
CA GLU A 301 45.85 5.43 28.75
C GLU A 301 45.89 5.56 30.29
N ASP A 302 45.02 4.82 30.99
CA ASP A 302 44.97 4.75 32.45
C ASP A 302 46.05 3.83 33.07
N GLY A 303 46.99 3.32 32.26
CA GLY A 303 48.16 2.57 32.72
C GLY A 303 47.94 1.08 32.97
N MET A 304 46.83 0.50 32.49
CA MET A 304 46.58 -0.94 32.60
C MET A 304 47.48 -1.73 31.64
N SER A 305 47.94 -2.92 32.07
CA SER A 305 48.83 -3.74 31.24
C SER A 305 48.11 -4.28 29.99
N PHE A 306 48.86 -4.47 28.92
CA PHE A 306 48.33 -5.00 27.67
C PHE A 306 47.70 -6.39 27.84
N GLU A 307 48.25 -7.24 28.71
CA GLU A 307 47.69 -8.55 29.06
C GLU A 307 46.33 -8.43 29.75
N PHE A 308 46.19 -7.45 30.64
CA PHE A 308 44.91 -7.16 31.29
C PHE A 308 43.88 -6.70 30.27
N VAL A 309 44.22 -5.73 29.42
CA VAL A 309 43.29 -5.18 28.41
C VAL A 309 42.88 -6.23 27.39
N ALA A 310 43.82 -7.06 26.89
CA ALA A 310 43.52 -8.16 25.97
C ALA A 310 42.56 -9.18 26.58
N LYS A 311 42.76 -9.53 27.85
CA LYS A 311 41.93 -10.50 28.56
C LYS A 311 40.46 -10.05 28.68
N TYR A 312 40.20 -8.77 28.93
CA TYR A 312 38.84 -8.27 29.20
C TYR A 312 38.13 -7.66 27.99
N THR A 313 38.87 -7.18 27.00
CA THR A 313 38.29 -6.66 25.74
C THR A 313 38.19 -7.72 24.66
N GLU A 314 38.90 -8.85 24.85
CA GLU A 314 39.07 -9.95 23.88
C GLU A 314 39.69 -9.48 22.55
N ILE A 315 40.41 -8.36 22.58
CA ILE A 315 41.16 -7.84 21.43
C ILE A 315 42.56 -8.48 21.43
N PRO A 316 43.03 -9.04 20.30
CA PRO A 316 44.36 -9.61 20.19
C PRO A 316 45.47 -8.59 20.48
N MET A 317 46.57 -9.07 21.07
CA MET A 317 47.70 -8.22 21.48
C MET A 317 48.26 -7.36 20.33
N GLU A 318 48.34 -7.94 19.14
CA GLU A 318 48.83 -7.29 17.92
C GLU A 318 47.93 -6.12 17.48
N GLU A 319 46.64 -6.18 17.77
CA GLU A 319 45.69 -5.11 17.47
C GLU A 319 45.73 -4.02 18.55
N LEU A 320 45.93 -4.37 19.82
CA LEU A 320 46.11 -3.40 20.91
C LEU A 320 47.38 -2.55 20.75
N LYS A 321 48.50 -3.16 20.31
CA LYS A 321 49.75 -2.43 20.04
C LYS A 321 49.58 -1.37 18.93
N LYS A 322 48.79 -1.69 17.90
CA LYS A 322 48.46 -0.76 16.81
C LYS A 322 47.59 0.42 17.26
N LEU A 323 46.76 0.25 18.30
CA LEU A 323 45.90 1.33 18.83
C LEU A 323 46.69 2.43 19.57
N VAL A 324 47.91 2.13 20.04
CA VAL A 324 48.74 3.06 20.84
C VAL A 324 50.00 3.51 20.07
N ASN A 325 50.15 3.12 18.80
CA ASN A 325 51.23 3.58 17.92
C ASN A 325 52.65 3.38 18.49
N ILE A 326 52.88 2.27 19.20
CA ILE A 326 54.20 1.89 19.70
C ILE A 326 54.87 1.01 18.62
N PRO A 327 56.02 1.40 18.03
CA PRO A 327 56.73 0.56 17.07
C PRO A 327 57.14 -0.78 17.69
N ASN A 328 57.15 -1.83 16.87
CA ASN A 328 57.66 -3.16 17.24
C ASN A 328 59.09 -3.14 17.79
#